data_AF-A0A0L0LCY1-F1
#
_entry.id   AF-A0A0L0LCY1-F1
#
_cell.length_a   1.000
_cell.length_b   1.000
_cell.length_c   1.000
_cell.angle_alpha   90.00
_cell.angle_beta   90.00
_cell.angle_gamma   90.00
#
_symmetry.space_group_name_H-M   'P 1'
#
loop_
_entity.id
_entity.type
_entity.pdbx_description
1 polymer ?
#
loop_
_entity_poly.entity_id
_entity_poly.type
_entity_poly.pdbx_seq_one_letter_code
_entity_poly.pdbx_strand_id
1 'polypeptide(L)'
;MSAISRLSTRAALSSLFLFFLFVPSSAEAAIGIVATTTNSNAGSTAISCTKPSGTASGDVVLAIINMNAAQNVTDNNGATPLVRDFRSVNYGTADISVWSRYAGGSEPASYAFTAAGSDRWAIECISLRGVDQTNKYDVTPSSSNFSYTGGAGGTTATSTAITTVTDNAFIITTAGVDTGVTTIPSTYPGDSFIKLMQRDTDQPLATSYKIKSPQGVQSSVNWTYGVTVLPGVTTFAMKPAADPVVNVTSQFRMLGGLLRILGGSFTIR
;
A
#
# COMPACT_ATOMS: atom_id res chain seq x y z
N MET A 1 -29.92 -25.60 81.12
CA MET A 1 -30.72 -25.56 79.89
C MET A 1 -30.57 -24.18 79.26
N SER A 2 -29.77 -24.08 78.19
CA SER A 2 -30.18 -23.56 76.87
C SER A 2 -30.00 -22.04 76.74
N ALA A 3 -29.46 -21.44 75.67
CA ALA A 3 -28.57 -21.86 74.59
C ALA A 3 -28.01 -20.56 73.97
N ILE A 4 -26.78 -20.63 73.48
CA ILE A 4 -26.12 -19.61 72.65
C ILE A 4 -26.78 -19.61 71.27
N SER A 5 -27.10 -18.45 70.68
CA SER A 5 -27.26 -18.35 69.22
C SER A 5 -26.82 -16.97 68.67
N ARG A 6 -26.00 -17.03 67.62
CA ARG A 6 -25.37 -15.96 66.84
C ARG A 6 -26.26 -15.56 65.65
N LEU A 7 -26.10 -14.35 65.10
CA LEU A 7 -26.30 -14.04 63.65
C LEU A 7 -25.68 -12.65 63.37
N SER A 8 -24.41 -12.51 62.99
CA SER A 8 -23.75 -12.62 61.67
C SER A 8 -24.21 -11.63 60.59
N THR A 9 -23.42 -10.56 60.45
CA THR A 9 -23.23 -9.65 59.30
C THR A 9 -23.02 -10.41 57.99
N ARG A 10 -23.62 -9.98 56.85
CA ARG A 10 -22.98 -9.99 55.51
C ARG A 10 -23.64 -8.97 54.56
N ALA A 11 -22.85 -7.98 54.14
CA ALA A 11 -23.13 -7.10 53.01
C ALA A 11 -22.95 -7.88 51.69
N ALA A 12 -23.89 -7.72 50.76
CA ALA A 12 -23.80 -8.30 49.42
C ALA A 12 -22.99 -7.35 48.52
N LEU A 13 -21.77 -7.74 48.17
CA LEU A 13 -20.95 -7.11 47.14
C LEU A 13 -21.38 -7.72 45.79
N SER A 14 -22.06 -6.97 44.95
CA SER A 14 -22.46 -7.41 43.60
C SER A 14 -21.32 -7.11 42.62
N SER A 15 -20.57 -8.15 42.24
CA SER A 15 -19.51 -8.03 41.23
C SER A 15 -20.10 -7.97 39.82
N LEU A 16 -20.02 -6.80 39.19
CA LEU A 16 -20.27 -6.59 37.77
C LEU A 16 -19.12 -7.21 36.97
N PHE A 17 -19.34 -8.40 36.39
CA PHE A 17 -18.40 -9.03 35.46
C PHE A 17 -18.52 -8.37 34.08
N LEU A 18 -17.54 -7.53 33.73
CA LEU A 18 -17.42 -6.96 32.38
C LEU A 18 -16.83 -8.02 31.45
N PHE A 19 -17.66 -8.64 30.62
CA PHE A 19 -17.21 -9.51 29.52
C PHE A 19 -16.61 -8.63 28.42
N PHE A 20 -15.28 -8.64 28.29
CA PHE A 20 -14.64 -8.22 27.04
C PHE A 20 -14.97 -9.26 25.97
N LEU A 21 -15.89 -8.93 25.07
CA LEU A 21 -16.05 -9.65 23.82
C LEU A 21 -14.74 -9.48 23.04
N PHE A 22 -13.91 -10.52 23.04
CA PHE A 22 -12.76 -10.62 22.17
C PHE A 22 -13.32 -10.79 20.75
N VAL A 23 -13.50 -9.69 20.03
CA VAL A 23 -13.80 -9.76 18.60
C VAL A 23 -12.49 -10.22 17.94
N PRO A 24 -12.42 -11.43 17.37
CA PRO A 24 -11.22 -11.82 16.62
C PRO A 24 -11.04 -10.82 15.48
N SER A 25 -9.90 -10.13 15.43
CA SER A 25 -9.53 -9.44 14.21
C SER A 25 -9.35 -10.51 13.14
N SER A 26 -9.99 -10.31 11.99
CA SER A 26 -9.74 -11.19 10.84
C SER A 26 -8.28 -10.97 10.46
N ALA A 27 -7.50 -12.04 10.30
CA ALA A 27 -6.15 -11.90 9.76
C ALA A 27 -6.25 -11.29 8.35
N GLU A 28 -5.34 -10.40 7.98
CA GLU A 28 -5.29 -9.83 6.64
C GLU A 28 -4.31 -10.61 5.76
N ALA A 29 -4.72 -10.87 4.50
CA ALA A 29 -3.87 -11.55 3.54
C ALA A 29 -2.62 -10.73 3.24
N ALA A 30 -1.44 -11.36 3.20
CA ALA A 30 -0.21 -10.67 2.84
C ALA A 30 -0.21 -10.26 1.36
N ILE A 31 -0.06 -8.96 1.07
CA ILE A 31 0.14 -8.49 -0.31
C ILE A 31 1.50 -8.98 -0.81
N GLY A 32 1.49 -9.63 -1.98
CA GLY A 32 2.70 -10.10 -2.66
C GLY A 32 2.96 -9.34 -3.96
N ILE A 33 4.23 -9.11 -4.26
CA ILE A 33 4.66 -8.69 -5.60
C ILE A 33 4.65 -9.91 -6.51
N VAL A 34 3.91 -9.83 -7.61
CA VAL A 34 3.88 -10.89 -8.63
C VAL A 34 5.10 -10.75 -9.54
N ALA A 35 5.25 -9.58 -10.16
CA ALA A 35 6.37 -9.22 -11.00
C ALA A 35 6.39 -7.71 -11.25
N THR A 36 7.49 -7.23 -11.82
CA THR A 36 7.66 -5.84 -12.23
C THR A 36 8.29 -5.73 -13.62
N THR A 37 8.04 -4.62 -14.30
CA THR A 37 8.64 -4.29 -15.61
C THR A 37 8.88 -2.79 -15.70
N THR A 38 9.83 -2.38 -16.53
CA THR A 38 10.17 -0.96 -16.68
C THR A 38 10.50 -0.59 -18.11
N ASN A 39 10.35 0.68 -18.45
CA ASN A 39 10.83 1.24 -19.71
C ASN A 39 11.24 2.71 -19.52
N SER A 40 12.04 3.25 -20.43
CA SER A 40 12.29 4.69 -20.52
C SER A 40 12.49 5.10 -21.98
N ASN A 41 12.33 6.39 -22.26
CA ASN A 41 12.53 6.94 -23.59
C ASN A 41 13.05 8.37 -23.49
N ALA A 42 14.11 8.71 -24.25
CA ALA A 42 14.78 10.01 -24.23
C ALA A 42 14.02 11.13 -24.97
N GLY A 43 12.97 10.80 -25.73
CA GLY A 43 12.25 11.76 -26.55
C GLY A 43 11.18 11.10 -27.39
N SER A 44 10.00 10.88 -26.82
CA SER A 44 8.86 10.27 -27.52
C SER A 44 7.53 10.79 -27.01
N THR A 45 6.50 10.73 -27.85
CA THR A 45 5.10 10.96 -27.47
C THR A 45 4.41 9.69 -26.95
N ALA A 46 5.01 8.51 -27.10
CA ALA A 46 4.50 7.25 -26.56
C ALA A 46 5.53 6.46 -25.72
N ILE A 47 5.05 5.80 -24.66
CA ILE A 47 5.81 4.83 -23.86
C ILE A 47 4.90 3.66 -23.51
N SER A 48 5.50 2.50 -23.27
CA SER A 48 4.80 1.36 -22.71
C SER A 48 5.72 0.53 -21.84
N CYS A 49 5.15 -0.15 -20.86
CA CYS A 49 5.80 -1.24 -20.13
C CYS A 49 5.18 -2.58 -20.55
N THR A 50 5.99 -3.64 -20.65
CA THR A 50 5.44 -4.99 -20.84
C THR A 50 4.59 -5.35 -19.63
N LYS A 51 3.47 -6.06 -19.81
CA LYS A 51 2.71 -6.59 -18.68
C LYS A 51 3.61 -7.45 -17.79
N PRO A 52 3.65 -7.24 -16.47
CA PRO A 52 4.44 -8.09 -15.58
C PRO A 52 4.06 -9.56 -15.69
N SER A 53 5.05 -10.44 -15.78
CA SER A 53 4.84 -11.88 -15.95
C SER A 53 4.04 -12.46 -14.78
N GLY A 54 3.03 -13.29 -15.08
CA GLY A 54 2.20 -13.91 -14.04
C GLY A 54 1.07 -13.03 -13.50
N THR A 55 0.90 -11.81 -14.03
CA THR A 55 -0.31 -11.00 -13.78
C THR A 55 -1.55 -11.82 -14.14
N ALA A 56 -2.45 -11.98 -13.17
CA ALA A 56 -3.67 -12.74 -13.28
C ALA A 56 -4.89 -11.89 -12.93
N SER A 57 -6.08 -12.37 -13.27
CA SER A 57 -7.34 -11.70 -12.91
C SER A 57 -7.43 -11.51 -11.39
N GLY A 58 -7.78 -10.30 -10.96
CA GLY A 58 -7.83 -9.90 -9.55
C GLY A 58 -6.50 -9.37 -9.00
N ASP A 59 -5.39 -9.41 -9.74
CA ASP A 59 -4.21 -8.66 -9.35
C ASP A 59 -4.46 -7.14 -9.51
N VAL A 60 -3.80 -6.31 -8.72
CA VAL A 60 -3.74 -4.86 -8.97
C VAL A 60 -2.49 -4.56 -9.77
N VAL A 61 -2.67 -3.93 -10.92
CA VAL A 61 -1.58 -3.42 -11.75
C VAL A 61 -1.43 -1.94 -11.44
N LEU A 62 -0.22 -1.52 -11.10
CA LEU A 62 0.19 -0.13 -11.00
C LEU A 62 1.09 0.22 -12.17
N ALA A 63 0.95 1.43 -12.70
CA ALA A 63 1.93 2.08 -13.57
C ALA A 63 2.32 3.42 -12.96
N ILE A 64 3.60 3.59 -12.64
CA ILE A 64 4.18 4.81 -12.11
C ILE A 64 5.01 5.42 -13.24
N ILE A 65 4.73 6.67 -13.59
CA ILE A 65 5.36 7.36 -14.71
C ILE A 65 6.01 8.64 -14.19
N ASN A 66 7.27 8.86 -14.55
CA ASN A 66 7.94 10.14 -14.40
C ASN A 66 8.09 10.74 -15.79
N MET A 67 7.45 11.89 -16.05
CA MET A 67 7.43 12.54 -17.36
C MET A 67 8.03 13.95 -17.26
N ASN A 68 8.81 14.33 -18.26
CA ASN A 68 9.36 15.68 -18.35
C ASN A 68 8.37 16.68 -18.98
N ALA A 69 8.68 17.97 -18.82
CA ALA A 69 7.91 19.11 -19.33
C ALA A 69 6.44 19.15 -18.89
N ALA A 70 6.12 18.49 -17.77
CA ALA A 70 4.80 18.47 -17.15
C ALA A 70 3.67 18.18 -18.15
N GLN A 71 3.94 17.30 -19.10
CA GLN A 71 2.98 16.96 -20.15
C GLN A 71 1.84 16.14 -19.56
N ASN A 72 0.62 16.36 -20.04
CA ASN A 72 -0.50 15.52 -19.61
C ASN A 72 -0.38 14.13 -20.26
N VAL A 73 0.03 13.13 -19.47
CA VAL A 73 0.11 11.72 -19.89
C VAL A 73 -1.29 11.11 -19.96
N THR A 74 -1.63 10.39 -21.02
CA THR A 74 -2.95 9.78 -21.22
C THR A 74 -2.82 8.27 -21.37
N ASP A 75 -3.81 7.54 -20.85
CA ASP A 75 -3.93 6.09 -21.05
C ASP A 75 -4.18 5.79 -22.54
N ASN A 76 -3.55 4.73 -23.06
CA ASN A 76 -3.75 4.25 -24.42
C ASN A 76 -3.96 2.72 -24.45
N ASN A 77 -4.71 2.20 -23.49
CA ASN A 77 -4.94 0.76 -23.31
C ASN A 77 -6.30 0.27 -23.83
N GLY A 78 -7.06 1.15 -24.50
CA GLY A 78 -8.31 0.80 -25.18
C GLY A 78 -9.34 0.18 -24.24
N ALA A 79 -9.71 -1.08 -24.48
CA ALA A 79 -10.73 -1.79 -23.70
C ALA A 79 -10.30 -2.14 -22.27
N THR A 80 -9.02 -1.94 -21.93
CA THR A 80 -8.45 -2.33 -20.64
C THR A 80 -7.75 -1.14 -19.97
N PRO A 81 -8.46 -0.03 -19.72
CA PRO A 81 -7.86 1.24 -19.31
C PRO A 81 -7.29 1.17 -17.90
N LEU A 82 -6.21 1.93 -17.67
CA LEU A 82 -5.77 2.31 -16.32
C LEU A 82 -6.39 3.65 -15.93
N VAL A 83 -6.76 3.77 -14.65
CA VAL A 83 -7.24 5.01 -14.06
C VAL A 83 -6.05 5.77 -13.51
N ARG A 84 -5.99 7.09 -13.75
CA ARG A 84 -5.00 7.94 -13.08
C ARG A 84 -5.46 8.20 -11.65
N ASP A 85 -4.78 7.62 -10.68
CA ASP A 85 -5.07 7.82 -9.26
C ASP A 85 -4.38 9.08 -8.72
N PHE A 86 -3.23 9.46 -9.29
CA PHE A 86 -2.50 10.65 -8.88
C PHE A 86 -1.66 11.26 -10.00
N ARG A 87 -1.47 12.58 -9.92
CA ARG A 87 -0.46 13.35 -10.64
C ARG A 87 0.12 14.38 -9.69
N SER A 88 1.45 14.43 -9.58
CA SER A 88 2.12 15.40 -8.75
C SER A 88 1.95 16.82 -9.29
N VAL A 89 2.20 17.80 -8.42
CA VAL A 89 2.60 19.12 -8.91
C VAL A 89 3.98 18.99 -9.56
N ASN A 90 4.27 19.89 -10.48
CA ASN A 90 5.55 19.88 -11.18
C ASN A 90 6.70 20.10 -10.19
N TYR A 91 7.75 19.30 -10.30
CA TYR A 91 9.02 19.49 -9.60
C TYR A 91 10.10 19.78 -10.63
N GLY A 92 10.52 21.05 -10.70
CA GLY A 92 11.24 21.53 -11.88
C GLY A 92 10.29 21.58 -13.08
N THR A 93 10.63 20.81 -14.12
CA THR A 93 9.80 20.59 -15.31
C THR A 93 9.14 19.22 -15.35
N ALA A 94 9.37 18.36 -14.36
CA ALA A 94 8.86 16.99 -14.36
C ALA A 94 7.61 16.77 -13.49
N ASP A 95 6.91 15.66 -13.72
CA ASP A 95 5.81 15.17 -12.88
C ASP A 95 5.83 13.64 -12.71
N ILE A 96 5.33 13.18 -11.56
CA ILE A 96 5.04 11.76 -11.28
C ILE A 96 3.54 11.56 -11.43
N SER A 97 3.14 10.50 -12.12
CA SER A 97 1.75 10.03 -12.09
C SER A 97 1.68 8.57 -11.67
N VAL A 98 0.64 8.25 -10.90
CA VAL A 98 0.32 6.88 -10.47
C VAL A 98 -0.99 6.50 -11.14
N TRP A 99 -0.96 5.36 -11.81
CA TRP A 99 -2.10 4.78 -12.50
C TRP A 99 -2.33 3.38 -11.99
N SER A 100 -3.59 2.96 -11.94
CA SER A 100 -3.93 1.62 -11.48
C SER A 100 -5.10 1.02 -12.21
N ARG A 101 -5.21 -0.30 -12.07
CA ARG A 101 -6.43 -1.05 -12.36
C ARG A 101 -6.41 -2.41 -11.67
N TYR A 102 -7.58 -3.03 -11.61
CA TYR A 102 -7.70 -4.45 -11.38
C TYR A 102 -7.50 -5.19 -12.72
N ALA A 103 -6.57 -6.13 -12.75
CA ALA A 103 -6.35 -7.01 -13.89
C ALA A 103 -7.57 -7.93 -14.07
N GLY A 104 -8.01 -8.08 -15.32
CA GLY A 104 -9.09 -8.98 -15.70
C GLY A 104 -8.58 -10.29 -16.30
N GLY A 105 -9.50 -11.07 -16.88
CA GLY A 105 -9.17 -12.30 -17.60
C GLY A 105 -8.48 -12.09 -18.96
N SER A 106 -8.34 -10.85 -19.44
CA SER A 106 -7.77 -10.52 -20.74
C SER A 106 -6.93 -9.25 -20.66
N GLU A 107 -5.72 -9.38 -20.12
CA GLU A 107 -4.77 -8.28 -20.05
C GLU A 107 -3.94 -8.14 -21.34
N PRO A 108 -3.69 -6.91 -21.82
CA PRO A 108 -2.85 -6.68 -22.99
C PRO A 108 -1.41 -7.16 -22.75
N ALA A 109 -0.62 -7.28 -23.82
CA ALA A 109 0.79 -7.66 -23.72
C ALA A 109 1.65 -6.55 -23.09
N SER A 110 1.23 -5.30 -23.23
CA SER A 110 1.88 -4.11 -22.68
C SER A 110 0.83 -3.10 -22.21
N TYR A 111 1.21 -2.25 -21.25
CA TYR A 111 0.43 -1.08 -20.85
C TYR A 111 1.04 0.16 -21.49
N ALA A 112 0.26 0.86 -22.30
CA ALA A 112 0.71 1.97 -23.15
C ALA A 112 0.13 3.31 -22.69
N PHE A 113 0.94 4.36 -22.84
CA PHE A 113 0.61 5.73 -22.49
C PHE A 113 1.11 6.69 -23.57
N THR A 114 0.44 7.83 -23.71
CA THR A 114 0.83 8.89 -24.67
C THR A 114 0.85 10.27 -24.04
N ALA A 115 1.66 11.17 -24.57
CA ALA A 115 1.71 12.59 -24.20
C ALA A 115 1.54 13.46 -25.46
N ALA A 116 1.07 14.70 -25.28
CA ALA A 116 0.86 15.63 -26.38
C ALA A 116 2.18 16.10 -27.04
N GLY A 117 3.25 16.19 -26.24
CA GLY A 117 4.60 16.54 -26.68
C GLY A 117 5.56 15.35 -26.57
N SER A 118 6.63 15.40 -27.36
CA SER A 118 7.73 14.45 -27.27
C SER A 118 8.73 14.92 -26.23
N ASP A 119 8.98 14.11 -25.22
CA ASP A 119 10.02 14.39 -24.22
C ASP A 119 10.51 13.08 -23.55
N ARG A 120 11.33 13.25 -22.52
CA ARG A 120 11.89 12.20 -21.68
C ARG A 120 10.88 11.71 -20.67
N TRP A 121 10.87 10.40 -20.46
CA TRP A 121 10.03 9.74 -19.48
C TRP A 121 10.48 8.32 -19.17
N ALA A 122 10.22 7.91 -17.93
CA ALA A 122 10.33 6.55 -17.47
C ALA A 122 8.97 6.05 -16.97
N ILE A 123 8.77 4.73 -17.09
CA ILE A 123 7.61 4.02 -16.58
C ILE A 123 8.05 2.76 -15.82
N GLU A 124 7.41 2.54 -14.68
CA GLU A 124 7.53 1.34 -13.87
C GLU A 124 6.15 0.71 -13.69
N CYS A 125 6.03 -0.58 -14.00
CA CYS A 125 4.79 -1.33 -13.86
C CYS A 125 4.96 -2.45 -12.85
N ILE A 126 4.01 -2.55 -11.93
CA ILE A 126 4.03 -3.46 -10.78
C ILE A 126 2.73 -4.24 -10.77
N SER A 127 2.79 -5.56 -10.69
CA SER A 127 1.62 -6.39 -10.44
C SER A 127 1.63 -6.88 -8.99
N LEU A 128 0.55 -6.62 -8.26
CA LEU A 128 0.37 -6.96 -6.85
C LEU A 128 -0.80 -7.93 -6.67
N ARG A 129 -0.61 -8.93 -5.82
CA ARG A 129 -1.63 -9.93 -5.47
C ARG A 129 -2.01 -9.80 -4.00
N GLY A 130 -3.27 -10.09 -3.69
CA GLY A 130 -3.79 -10.00 -2.32
C GLY A 130 -4.20 -8.58 -1.91
N VAL A 131 -4.35 -7.66 -2.87
CA VAL A 131 -4.89 -6.32 -2.62
C VAL A 131 -6.41 -6.36 -2.57
N ASP A 132 -7.01 -5.54 -1.71
CA ASP A 132 -8.45 -5.38 -1.56
C ASP A 132 -9.11 -5.00 -2.92
N GLN A 133 -10.07 -5.83 -3.35
CA GLN A 133 -10.76 -5.70 -4.64
C GLN A 133 -11.85 -4.61 -4.67
N THR A 134 -12.20 -4.07 -3.50
CA THR A 134 -13.18 -2.99 -3.35
C THR A 134 -12.47 -1.66 -3.14
N ASN A 135 -11.47 -1.64 -2.25
CA ASN A 135 -10.72 -0.46 -1.85
C ASN A 135 -9.22 -0.74 -1.84
N LYS A 136 -8.57 -0.70 -3.00
CA LYS A 136 -7.13 -1.01 -3.17
C LYS A 136 -6.17 -0.16 -2.33
N TYR A 137 -6.56 1.03 -1.88
CA TYR A 137 -5.68 1.93 -1.13
C TYR A 137 -6.04 1.93 0.35
N ASP A 138 -5.01 1.75 1.17
CA ASP A 138 -5.07 2.06 2.61
C ASP A 138 -4.74 3.54 2.83
N VAL A 139 -3.80 4.06 2.04
CA VAL A 139 -3.51 5.49 1.89
C VAL A 139 -3.42 5.80 0.41
N THR A 140 -4.34 6.62 -0.11
CA THR A 140 -4.39 7.01 -1.53
C THR A 140 -3.23 7.95 -1.88
N PRO A 141 -2.54 7.78 -3.04
CA PRO A 141 -1.56 8.76 -3.51
C PRO A 141 -2.22 10.11 -3.74
N SER A 142 -1.63 11.20 -3.24
CA SER A 142 -2.21 12.54 -3.31
C SER A 142 -1.17 13.64 -3.09
N SER A 143 -1.55 14.90 -3.28
CA SER A 143 -0.65 16.03 -3.05
C SER A 143 -0.21 16.16 -1.59
N SER A 144 -0.92 15.58 -0.62
CA SER A 144 -0.53 15.64 0.80
C SER A 144 0.60 14.68 1.15
N ASN A 145 0.76 13.60 0.38
CA ASN A 145 1.84 12.62 0.55
C ASN A 145 2.91 12.69 -0.56
N PHE A 146 2.85 13.73 -1.38
CA PHE A 146 3.88 14.11 -2.32
C PHE A 146 4.74 15.24 -1.74
N SER A 147 6.03 15.21 -2.04
CA SER A 147 6.99 16.23 -1.65
C SER A 147 8.07 16.35 -2.72
N TYR A 148 8.62 17.55 -2.89
CA TYR A 148 9.77 17.77 -3.75
C TYR A 148 10.67 18.84 -3.14
N THR A 149 11.98 18.68 -3.37
CA THR A 149 12.96 19.69 -3.00
C THR A 149 12.86 20.78 -4.06
N GLY A 150 12.25 21.93 -3.71
CA GLY A 150 11.96 23.05 -4.61
C GLY A 150 13.11 23.46 -5.53
N GLY A 151 12.83 24.29 -6.54
CA GLY A 151 13.67 24.58 -7.73
C GLY A 151 15.17 24.92 -7.55
N ALA A 152 15.70 25.03 -6.33
CA ALA A 152 17.14 25.04 -6.06
C ALA A 152 17.80 23.65 -6.16
N GLY A 153 17.02 22.57 -6.09
CA GLY A 153 17.52 21.20 -6.06
C GLY A 153 18.18 20.82 -4.72
N GLY A 154 18.54 19.55 -4.57
CA GLY A 154 19.22 19.04 -3.39
C GLY A 154 19.74 17.61 -3.57
N THR A 155 20.52 17.14 -2.61
CA THR A 155 21.01 15.75 -2.55
C THR A 155 20.04 14.82 -1.82
N THR A 156 18.95 15.36 -1.27
CA THR A 156 17.94 14.60 -0.54
C THR A 156 16.53 15.01 -0.95
N ALA A 157 15.62 14.05 -0.84
CA ALA A 157 14.19 14.24 -1.03
C ALA A 157 13.43 13.44 0.04
N THR A 158 12.48 14.08 0.72
CA THR A 158 11.79 13.48 1.85
C THR A 158 10.29 13.43 1.59
N SER A 159 9.70 12.23 1.60
CA SER A 159 8.25 12.10 1.50
C SER A 159 7.55 12.51 2.81
N THR A 160 6.26 12.84 2.73
CA THR A 160 5.45 13.07 3.92
C THR A 160 5.16 11.76 4.64
N ALA A 161 5.11 11.79 5.97
CA ALA A 161 4.63 10.66 6.76
C ALA A 161 3.19 10.30 6.37
N ILE A 162 2.87 9.00 6.40
CA ILE A 162 1.51 8.49 6.15
C ILE A 162 1.06 7.65 7.34
N THR A 163 -0.25 7.52 7.54
CA THR A 163 -0.82 6.66 8.59
C THR A 163 -1.61 5.55 7.95
N THR A 164 -1.14 4.32 8.12
CA THR A 164 -1.87 3.14 7.69
C THR A 164 -2.97 2.78 8.69
N VAL A 165 -4.10 2.30 8.20
CA VAL A 165 -5.28 1.94 9.02
C VAL A 165 -5.64 0.45 8.94
N THR A 166 -4.83 -0.32 8.22
CA THR A 166 -4.95 -1.78 8.12
C THR A 166 -3.58 -2.41 8.41
N ASP A 167 -3.56 -3.48 9.20
CA ASP A 167 -2.36 -4.29 9.41
C ASP A 167 -1.90 -4.88 8.07
N ASN A 168 -0.58 -5.10 7.91
CA ASN A 168 0.03 -5.62 6.69
C ASN A 168 -0.17 -4.73 5.43
N ALA A 169 -0.47 -3.44 5.60
CA ALA A 169 -0.52 -2.47 4.51
C ALA A 169 0.80 -2.46 3.73
N PHE A 170 0.71 -2.52 2.40
CA PHE A 170 1.87 -2.54 1.51
C PHE A 170 2.22 -1.12 1.11
N ILE A 171 3.23 -0.55 1.76
CA ILE A 171 3.69 0.81 1.52
C ILE A 171 4.58 0.84 0.29
N ILE A 172 4.29 1.76 -0.62
CA ILE A 172 5.08 2.05 -1.82
C ILE A 172 5.59 3.47 -1.69
N THR A 173 6.88 3.66 -1.93
CA THR A 173 7.47 4.98 -2.10
C THR A 173 8.22 5.01 -3.42
N THR A 174 8.05 6.09 -4.16
CA THR A 174 8.67 6.27 -5.45
C THR A 174 9.28 7.66 -5.53
N ALA A 175 10.45 7.75 -6.17
CA ALA A 175 11.16 8.98 -6.41
C ALA A 175 11.48 9.12 -7.90
N GLY A 176 11.10 10.26 -8.46
CA GLY A 176 11.40 10.66 -9.83
C GLY A 176 12.36 11.84 -9.83
N VAL A 177 13.29 11.88 -10.79
CA VAL A 177 14.25 12.99 -10.93
C VAL A 177 14.07 13.67 -12.28
N ASP A 178 14.02 15.01 -12.28
CA ASP A 178 14.06 15.81 -13.51
C ASP A 178 15.48 15.86 -14.09
N THR A 179 15.81 14.87 -14.92
CA THR A 179 17.08 14.79 -15.62
C THR A 179 17.04 13.80 -16.79
N GLY A 180 17.90 14.01 -17.78
CA GLY A 180 18.13 13.05 -18.87
C GLY A 180 19.34 12.14 -18.64
N VAL A 181 20.18 12.47 -17.66
CA VAL A 181 21.41 11.71 -17.38
C VAL A 181 21.19 10.67 -16.30
N THR A 182 22.10 9.71 -16.24
CA THR A 182 22.05 8.66 -15.23
C THR A 182 22.06 9.25 -13.83
N THR A 183 20.96 9.13 -13.09
CA THR A 183 20.91 9.57 -11.69
C THR A 183 20.02 8.66 -10.88
N ILE A 184 20.66 7.88 -10.01
CA ILE A 184 19.99 6.97 -9.09
C ILE A 184 20.20 7.43 -7.65
N PRO A 185 19.25 7.11 -6.76
CA PRO A 185 19.49 7.22 -5.33
C PRO A 185 20.74 6.43 -4.95
N SER A 186 21.70 7.09 -4.30
CA SER A 186 22.89 6.45 -3.73
C SER A 186 22.54 5.64 -2.48
N THR A 187 21.40 5.94 -1.87
CA THR A 187 20.84 5.19 -0.75
C THR A 187 19.33 5.15 -0.90
N TYR A 188 18.78 3.94 -0.95
CA TYR A 188 17.36 3.73 -0.89
C TYR A 188 16.81 4.09 0.50
N PRO A 189 15.51 4.40 0.60
CA PRO A 189 14.80 4.50 1.87
C PRO A 189 15.29 3.51 2.94
N GLY A 190 15.62 4.02 4.13
CA GLY A 190 15.92 3.20 5.31
C GLY A 190 14.67 2.53 5.88
N ASP A 191 14.64 2.21 7.19
CA ASP A 191 13.41 1.72 7.86
C ASP A 191 12.79 0.46 7.22
N SER A 192 13.66 -0.49 6.85
CA SER A 192 13.32 -1.79 6.25
C SER A 192 12.63 -1.73 4.89
N PHE A 193 12.69 -0.59 4.18
CA PHE A 193 12.30 -0.54 2.77
C PHE A 193 13.25 -1.39 1.92
N ILE A 194 12.64 -2.11 0.98
CA ILE A 194 13.33 -2.96 0.02
C ILE A 194 13.22 -2.27 -1.34
N LYS A 195 14.36 -2.16 -2.04
CA LYS A 195 14.38 -1.71 -3.44
C LYS A 195 13.50 -2.63 -4.27
N LEU A 196 12.52 -2.05 -4.96
CA LEU A 196 11.67 -2.79 -5.88
C LEU A 196 12.24 -2.78 -7.29
N MET A 197 12.51 -1.58 -7.80
CA MET A 197 12.87 -1.36 -9.20
C MET A 197 13.42 0.05 -9.41
N GLN A 198 14.11 0.23 -10.54
CA GLN A 198 14.63 1.52 -10.97
C GLN A 198 14.70 1.61 -12.50
N ARG A 199 14.63 2.85 -12.98
CA ARG A 199 15.09 3.34 -14.27
C ARG A 199 16.03 4.50 -14.03
N ASP A 200 17.19 4.40 -14.64
CA ASP A 200 18.30 5.26 -14.24
C ASP A 200 18.51 6.42 -15.21
N THR A 201 17.89 6.38 -16.40
CA THR A 201 18.06 7.35 -17.50
C THR A 201 16.71 7.88 -17.98
N ASP A 202 16.77 8.90 -18.85
CA ASP A 202 15.64 9.39 -19.63
C ASP A 202 14.42 9.72 -18.78
N GLN A 203 14.63 10.50 -17.71
CA GLN A 203 13.69 10.81 -16.63
C GLN A 203 13.66 9.76 -15.51
N PRO A 204 14.76 9.61 -14.74
CA PRO A 204 14.96 8.52 -13.78
C PRO A 204 13.82 8.37 -12.78
N LEU A 205 13.50 7.13 -12.45
CA LEU A 205 12.42 6.75 -11.55
C LEU A 205 12.90 5.56 -10.71
N ALA A 206 12.62 5.55 -9.42
CA ALA A 206 12.96 4.44 -8.55
C ALA A 206 11.84 4.20 -7.55
N THR A 207 11.53 2.93 -7.30
CA THR A 207 10.48 2.53 -6.37
C THR A 207 11.02 1.56 -5.33
N SER A 208 10.58 1.75 -4.09
CA SER A 208 10.80 0.86 -2.95
C SER A 208 9.49 0.52 -2.27
N TYR A 209 9.48 -0.60 -1.56
CA TYR A 209 8.31 -1.02 -0.82
C TYR A 209 8.66 -1.53 0.58
N LYS A 210 7.65 -1.61 1.44
CA LYS A 210 7.68 -2.45 2.64
C LYS A 210 6.28 -2.85 3.07
N ILE A 211 6.20 -3.86 3.93
CA ILE A 211 4.95 -4.24 4.60
C ILE A 211 4.94 -3.59 5.98
N LYS A 212 3.86 -2.89 6.31
CA LYS A 212 3.67 -2.23 7.60
C LYS A 212 2.78 -3.07 8.50
N SER A 213 3.36 -3.60 9.57
CA SER A 213 2.67 -4.35 10.61
C SER A 213 3.31 -4.08 11.98
N PRO A 214 2.55 -3.70 13.01
CA PRO A 214 1.13 -3.33 12.95
C PRO A 214 0.89 -2.03 12.17
N GLN A 215 -0.37 -1.73 11.89
CA GLN A 215 -0.86 -0.48 11.33
C GLN A 215 -0.41 0.74 12.13
N GLY A 216 -0.55 1.91 11.53
CA GLY A 216 -0.23 3.20 12.14
C GLY A 216 0.77 3.99 11.31
N VAL A 217 1.47 4.90 11.99
CA VAL A 217 2.33 5.87 11.33
C VAL A 217 3.53 5.18 10.66
N GLN A 218 3.70 5.49 9.39
CA GLN A 218 4.94 5.41 8.67
C GLN A 218 5.58 6.80 8.64
N SER A 219 6.74 6.93 9.28
CA SER A 219 7.52 8.16 9.24
C SER A 219 7.93 8.53 7.82
N SER A 220 8.18 9.82 7.61
CA SER A 220 8.74 10.37 6.38
C SER A 220 9.94 9.56 5.88
N VAL A 221 9.98 9.36 4.56
CA VAL A 221 10.98 8.53 3.91
C VAL A 221 12.00 9.41 3.18
N ASN A 222 13.29 9.22 3.47
CA ASN A 222 14.37 9.95 2.83
C ASN A 222 14.96 9.17 1.65
N TRP A 223 15.09 9.84 0.51
CA TRP A 223 15.84 9.43 -0.66
C TRP A 223 17.10 10.28 -0.76
N THR A 224 18.26 9.65 -0.92
CA THR A 224 19.55 10.35 -0.99
C THR A 224 20.23 10.10 -2.32
N TYR A 225 20.82 11.14 -2.89
CA TYR A 225 21.50 11.17 -4.17
C TYR A 225 22.95 11.60 -3.99
N GLY A 226 23.85 11.04 -4.81
CA GLY A 226 25.27 11.43 -4.82
C GLY A 226 25.55 12.79 -5.46
N VAL A 227 24.54 13.41 -6.06
CA VAL A 227 24.60 14.69 -6.77
C VAL A 227 23.37 15.53 -6.45
N THR A 228 23.46 16.84 -6.68
CA THR A 228 22.29 17.73 -6.60
C THR A 228 21.32 17.43 -7.73
N VAL A 229 20.07 17.17 -7.38
CA VAL A 229 18.98 16.84 -8.31
C VAL A 229 17.73 17.65 -8.02
N LEU A 230 16.73 17.56 -8.91
CA LEU A 230 15.36 18.02 -8.67
C LEU A 230 14.44 16.80 -8.53
N PRO A 231 14.28 16.26 -7.31
CA PRO A 231 13.53 15.05 -7.07
C PRO A 231 12.10 15.35 -6.61
N GLY A 232 11.13 14.62 -7.16
CA GLY A 232 9.78 14.47 -6.62
C GLY A 232 9.62 13.10 -5.96
N VAL A 233 8.95 13.03 -4.82
CA VAL A 233 8.73 11.78 -4.08
C VAL A 233 7.28 11.68 -3.63
N THR A 234 6.67 10.52 -3.80
CA THR A 234 5.38 10.20 -3.17
C THR A 234 5.48 8.89 -2.40
N THR A 235 4.71 8.80 -1.31
CA THR A 235 4.52 7.58 -0.52
C THR A 235 3.03 7.33 -0.33
N PHE A 236 2.59 6.12 -0.61
CA PHE A 236 1.19 5.69 -0.47
C PHE A 236 1.16 4.21 -0.03
N ALA A 237 -0.03 3.68 0.28
CA ALA A 237 -0.15 2.32 0.78
C ALA A 237 -1.32 1.58 0.13
N MET A 238 -1.06 0.34 -0.29
CA MET A 238 -2.08 -0.58 -0.77
C MET A 238 -2.69 -1.33 0.40
N LYS A 239 -4.01 -1.52 0.35
CA LYS A 239 -4.77 -2.21 1.38
C LYS A 239 -4.79 -3.72 1.11
N PRO A 240 -4.39 -4.57 2.07
CA PRO A 240 -4.53 -6.00 1.91
C PRO A 240 -6.00 -6.39 1.87
N ALA A 241 -6.32 -7.41 1.09
CA ALA A 241 -7.62 -8.06 1.20
C ALA A 241 -7.76 -8.66 2.60
N ALA A 242 -8.97 -8.59 3.16
CA ALA A 242 -9.28 -9.39 4.34
C ALA A 242 -8.97 -10.87 4.03
N ASP A 243 -8.35 -11.62 4.96
CA ASP A 243 -8.33 -13.07 4.76
C ASP A 243 -9.78 -13.53 4.64
N PRO A 244 -10.04 -14.54 3.80
CA PRO A 244 -11.32 -15.22 3.88
C PRO A 244 -11.50 -15.63 5.33
N VAL A 245 -12.52 -15.08 6.00
CA VAL A 245 -12.88 -15.47 7.36
C VAL A 245 -13.02 -16.98 7.32
N VAL A 246 -12.02 -17.69 7.84
CA VAL A 246 -12.19 -19.07 8.18
C VAL A 246 -13.20 -18.99 9.30
N ASN A 247 -14.47 -19.19 8.96
CA ASN A 247 -15.49 -19.49 9.95
C ASN A 247 -15.02 -20.79 10.61
N VAL A 248 -14.14 -20.66 11.60
CA VAL A 248 -13.98 -21.66 12.64
C VAL A 248 -15.30 -21.56 13.37
N THR A 249 -16.31 -22.24 12.80
CA THR A 249 -17.47 -22.65 13.57
C THR A 249 -16.82 -23.43 14.68
N SER A 250 -16.70 -22.83 15.86
CA SER A 250 -16.25 -23.52 17.04
C SER A 250 -17.32 -24.58 17.25
N GLN A 251 -17.14 -25.73 16.64
CA GLN A 251 -17.82 -26.94 17.05
C GLN A 251 -17.25 -27.15 18.43
N PHE A 252 -17.92 -26.58 19.44
CA PHE A 252 -17.89 -27.12 20.78
C PHE A 252 -18.41 -28.54 20.63
N ARG A 253 -17.52 -29.46 20.25
CA ARG A 253 -17.76 -30.88 20.36
C ARG A 253 -17.76 -31.13 21.85
N MET A 254 -18.93 -31.02 22.46
CA MET A 254 -19.18 -31.63 23.76
C MET A 254 -18.99 -33.14 23.56
N LEU A 255 -17.75 -33.58 23.73
CA LEU A 255 -17.40 -34.98 23.91
C LEU A 255 -18.02 -35.42 25.23
N GLY A 256 -19.30 -35.82 25.20
CA GLY A 256 -19.97 -36.68 26.18
C GLY A 256 -19.69 -36.42 27.67
N GLY A 257 -19.42 -35.18 28.07
CA GLY A 257 -18.98 -34.82 29.41
C GLY A 257 -19.84 -33.71 30.00
N LEU A 258 -20.36 -33.94 31.20
CA LEU A 258 -21.13 -32.98 31.98
C LEU A 258 -20.36 -31.65 32.10
N LEU A 259 -20.89 -30.59 31.50
CA LEU A 259 -20.49 -29.22 31.82
C LEU A 259 -21.05 -28.87 33.20
N ARG A 260 -20.27 -29.12 34.26
CA ARG A 260 -20.58 -28.60 35.61
C ARG A 260 -20.18 -27.13 35.67
N ILE A 261 -21.13 -26.24 35.40
CA ILE A 261 -21.04 -24.85 35.87
C ILE A 261 -21.36 -24.90 37.37
N LEU A 262 -20.33 -24.79 38.20
CA LEU A 262 -20.47 -24.59 39.64
C LEU A 262 -21.13 -23.22 39.85
N GLY A 263 -22.46 -23.18 40.05
CA GLY A 263 -23.12 -21.99 40.56
C GLY A 263 -24.52 -21.64 40.06
N GLY A 264 -25.19 -22.44 39.23
CA GLY A 264 -26.60 -22.16 38.91
C GLY A 264 -27.15 -22.95 37.74
N SER A 265 -28.35 -23.49 37.90
CA SER A 265 -29.15 -24.12 36.86
C SER A 265 -30.13 -23.10 36.25
N PHE A 266 -30.22 -23.06 34.93
CA PHE A 266 -31.26 -22.35 34.19
C PHE A 266 -32.02 -23.34 33.31
N THR A 267 -33.35 -23.21 33.29
CA THR A 267 -34.25 -23.98 32.43
C THR A 267 -34.58 -23.15 31.19
N ILE A 268 -34.09 -23.57 30.02
CA ILE A 268 -34.60 -23.06 28.74
C ILE A 268 -35.98 -23.70 28.53
N ARG A 269 -37.01 -22.87 28.36
CA ARG A 269 -38.25 -23.26 27.69
C ARG A 269 -38.15 -22.91 26.22
#